data_AF-A0A6P5MJ05-F1
#
_entry.id   AF-A0A6P5MJ05-F1
#
_cell.length_a   1.000
_cell.length_b   1.000
_cell.length_c   1.000
_cell.angle_alpha   90.00
_cell.angle_beta   90.00
_cell.angle_gamma   90.00
#
_symmetry.space_group_name_H-M   'P 1'
#
loop_
_entity.id
_entity.type
_entity.pdbx_description
1 polymer ?
#
loop_
_entity_poly.entity_id
_entity_poly.type
_entity_poly.pdbx_seq_one_letter_code
_entity_poly.pdbx_strand_id
1 'polypeptide(L)'
;MPWSHTSMKRGLSFSTHIGALQPRRRDGISRSLQQSEESLYGDGDDETIRAYSAILEDLRQLANPVENWHKDEAARVEATRDLSSYIVEYCMSADSLPPDHKEQIINECNKAEQWLREQMQQQDTLPKTSDPVFWSSDIKSKAEELQLVCQRILGSKGT
;
A
#
# COMPACT_ATOMS: atom_id res chain seq x y z
N MET A 1 -21.69 34.76 -16.00
CA MET A 1 -21.39 34.52 -14.57
C MET A 1 -19.89 34.27 -14.42
N PRO A 2 -19.17 34.91 -13.47
CA PRO A 2 -17.72 34.77 -13.39
C PRO A 2 -17.37 33.55 -12.53
N TRP A 3 -16.66 32.60 -13.15
CA TRP A 3 -16.09 31.45 -12.45
C TRP A 3 -15.11 31.96 -11.41
N SER A 4 -15.37 31.68 -10.13
CA SER A 4 -14.59 32.21 -9.03
C SER A 4 -13.17 31.62 -9.03
N HIS A 5 -12.20 32.49 -8.72
CA HIS A 5 -10.74 32.26 -8.68
C HIS A 5 -10.31 30.96 -7.96
N THR A 6 -11.16 30.45 -7.07
CA THR A 6 -11.01 29.19 -6.32
C THR A 6 -11.15 27.92 -7.18
N SER A 7 -11.93 27.95 -8.27
CA SER A 7 -12.07 26.79 -9.18
C SER A 7 -10.84 26.65 -10.09
N MET A 8 -10.27 27.77 -10.53
CA MET A 8 -9.08 27.78 -11.38
C MET A 8 -7.81 27.32 -10.64
N LYS A 9 -7.68 27.67 -9.35
CA LYS A 9 -6.59 27.19 -8.49
C LYS A 9 -6.65 25.68 -8.20
N ARG A 10 -7.86 25.12 -8.08
CA ARG A 10 -8.04 23.67 -7.92
C ARG A 10 -7.62 22.91 -9.18
N GLY A 11 -7.97 23.42 -10.37
CA GLY A 11 -7.52 22.87 -11.65
C GLY A 11 -5.99 22.89 -11.83
N LEU A 12 -5.31 23.99 -11.45
CA LEU A 12 -3.85 24.08 -11.52
C LEU A 12 -3.13 23.14 -10.54
N SER A 13 -3.62 23.04 -9.30
CA SER A 13 -3.06 22.14 -8.29
C SER A 13 -3.18 20.67 -8.72
N PHE A 14 -4.29 20.35 -9.37
CA PHE A 14 -4.59 19.03 -9.89
C PHE A 14 -3.69 18.63 -11.07
N SER A 15 -3.49 19.51 -12.05
CA SER A 15 -2.56 19.29 -13.17
C SER A 15 -1.12 19.03 -12.72
N THR A 16 -0.70 19.68 -11.62
CA THR A 16 0.65 19.50 -11.06
C THR A 16 0.82 18.11 -10.43
N HIS A 17 -0.21 17.61 -9.75
CA HIS A 17 -0.20 16.26 -9.15
C HIS A 17 -0.24 15.14 -10.20
N ILE A 18 -0.95 15.35 -11.31
CA ILE A 18 -1.04 14.40 -12.43
C ILE A 18 0.33 14.21 -13.11
N GLY A 19 1.14 15.27 -13.19
CA GLY A 19 2.49 15.21 -13.76
C GLY A 19 3.43 14.27 -12.99
N ALA A 20 3.21 14.10 -11.69
CA ALA A 20 4.04 13.26 -10.81
C ALA A 20 3.68 11.76 -10.84
N LEU A 21 2.59 11.37 -11.52
CA LEU A 21 2.17 9.98 -11.64
C LEU A 21 2.97 9.22 -12.72
N GLN A 22 3.05 7.90 -12.58
CA GLN A 22 3.64 7.02 -13.60
C GLN A 22 2.97 7.20 -14.98
N PRO A 23 3.71 7.04 -16.11
CA PRO A 23 3.22 7.32 -17.46
C PRO A 23 1.90 6.61 -17.78
N ARG A 24 1.79 5.31 -17.48
CA ARG A 24 0.55 4.54 -17.65
C ARG A 24 -0.67 5.18 -16.97
N ARG A 25 -0.48 5.68 -15.74
CA ARG A 25 -1.56 6.29 -14.95
C ARG A 25 -1.88 7.68 -15.46
N ARG A 26 -0.86 8.46 -15.82
CA ARG A 26 -1.01 9.76 -16.48
C ARG A 26 -1.76 9.63 -17.80
N ASP A 27 -1.39 8.67 -18.64
CA ASP A 27 -1.99 8.45 -19.96
C ASP A 27 -3.44 7.96 -19.83
N GLY A 28 -3.74 7.12 -18.83
CA GLY A 28 -5.11 6.71 -18.50
C GLY A 28 -5.97 7.91 -18.09
N ILE A 29 -5.42 8.80 -17.26
CA ILE A 29 -6.12 10.02 -16.82
C ILE A 29 -6.29 11.02 -17.98
N SER A 30 -5.23 11.26 -18.76
CA SER A 30 -5.29 12.13 -19.94
C SER A 30 -6.28 11.63 -20.98
N ARG A 31 -6.37 10.31 -21.20
CA ARG A 31 -7.34 9.72 -22.14
C ARG A 31 -8.77 9.87 -21.64
N SER A 32 -9.02 9.60 -20.35
CA SER A 32 -10.35 9.79 -19.75
C SER A 32 -10.79 11.26 -19.80
N LEU A 33 -9.86 12.20 -19.52
CA LEU A 33 -10.08 13.64 -19.67
C LEU A 33 -10.43 14.04 -21.11
N GLN A 34 -9.65 13.58 -22.08
CA GLN A 34 -9.85 13.92 -23.50
C GLN A 34 -11.18 13.38 -24.05
N GLN A 35 -11.54 12.14 -23.69
CA GLN A 35 -12.80 11.53 -24.11
C GLN A 35 -14.02 12.23 -23.48
N SER A 36 -13.85 12.79 -22.28
CA SER A 36 -14.89 13.57 -21.61
C SER A 36 -14.99 15.01 -22.15
N GLU A 37 -13.87 15.60 -22.59
CA GLU A 37 -13.81 16.93 -23.23
C GLU A 37 -14.50 16.92 -24.60
N GLU A 38 -14.41 15.81 -25.33
CA GLU A 38 -15.14 15.59 -26.60
C GLU A 38 -16.67 15.46 -26.40
N SER A 39 -17.10 14.95 -25.24
CA SER A 39 -18.53 14.84 -24.88
C SER A 39 -19.14 16.14 -24.34
N LEU A 40 -18.31 17.11 -23.93
CA LEU A 40 -18.72 18.39 -23.34
C LEU A 40 -19.30 19.41 -24.35
N TYR A 41 -19.21 19.13 -25.64
CA TYR A 41 -19.67 20.04 -26.71
C TYR A 41 -21.05 19.70 -27.31
N GLY A 42 -21.75 18.68 -26.80
CA GLY A 42 -23.04 18.21 -27.32
C GLY A 42 -24.16 18.23 -26.28
N ASP A 43 -24.77 19.40 -26.10
CA ASP A 43 -26.11 19.65 -25.53
C ASP A 43 -26.35 19.60 -23.99
N GLY A 44 -26.89 20.71 -23.49
CA GLY A 44 -27.88 20.84 -22.40
C GLY A 44 -27.66 20.23 -21.01
N ASP A 45 -27.10 21.02 -20.09
CA ASP A 45 -27.35 21.16 -18.63
C ASP A 45 -27.41 19.92 -17.69
N ASP A 46 -28.07 18.80 -18.03
CA ASP A 46 -28.20 17.62 -17.13
C ASP A 46 -27.14 16.54 -17.42
N GLU A 47 -26.70 16.41 -18.68
CA GLU A 47 -25.57 15.56 -19.07
C GLU A 47 -24.23 16.14 -18.61
N THR A 48 -24.13 17.47 -18.48
CA THR A 48 -22.92 18.17 -18.01
C THR A 48 -22.62 17.87 -16.53
N ILE A 49 -23.65 17.79 -15.68
CA ILE A 49 -23.49 17.45 -14.25
C ILE A 49 -23.14 15.97 -14.08
N ARG A 50 -23.75 15.08 -14.88
CA ARG A 50 -23.46 13.64 -14.87
C ARG A 50 -22.04 13.34 -15.35
N ALA A 51 -21.59 13.98 -16.44
CA ALA A 51 -20.22 13.83 -16.94
C ALA A 51 -19.20 14.35 -15.91
N TYR A 52 -19.45 15.50 -15.29
CA TYR A 52 -18.57 16.04 -14.25
C TYR A 52 -18.53 15.13 -13.00
N SER A 53 -19.67 14.52 -12.65
CA SER A 53 -19.75 13.58 -11.53
C SER A 53 -19.01 12.28 -11.83
N ALA A 54 -19.11 11.76 -13.06
CA ALA A 54 -18.36 10.59 -13.51
C ALA A 54 -16.84 10.84 -13.50
N ILE A 55 -16.39 12.01 -13.96
CA ILE A 55 -14.98 12.42 -13.87
C ILE A 55 -14.54 12.48 -12.40
N LEU A 56 -15.33 13.09 -11.52
CA LEU A 56 -15.00 13.14 -10.09
C LEU A 56 -14.96 11.74 -9.45
N GLU A 57 -15.82 10.83 -9.87
CA GLU A 57 -15.84 9.45 -9.40
C GLU A 57 -14.60 8.68 -9.87
N ASP A 58 -14.25 8.76 -11.16
CA ASP A 58 -13.04 8.17 -11.72
C ASP A 58 -11.78 8.72 -11.04
N LEU A 59 -11.71 10.04 -10.83
CA LEU A 59 -10.62 10.67 -10.12
C LEU A 59 -10.55 10.24 -8.66
N ARG A 60 -11.69 10.01 -8.01
CA ARG A 60 -11.75 9.50 -6.64
C ARG A 60 -11.30 8.03 -6.57
N GLN A 61 -11.68 7.20 -7.53
CA GLN A 61 -11.21 5.82 -7.65
C GLN A 61 -9.69 5.75 -7.86
N LEU A 62 -9.10 6.75 -8.53
CA LEU A 62 -7.66 6.85 -8.74
C LEU A 62 -6.90 7.49 -7.56
N ALA A 63 -7.54 8.38 -6.82
CA ALA A 63 -7.01 9.02 -5.62
C ALA A 63 -7.04 8.09 -4.40
N ASN A 64 -8.06 7.23 -4.28
CA ASN A 64 -8.20 6.26 -3.19
C ASN A 64 -6.94 5.38 -3.00
N PRO A 65 -6.34 4.79 -4.05
CA PRO A 65 -5.08 4.05 -3.96
C PRO A 65 -3.90 4.88 -3.46
N VAL A 66 -3.83 6.17 -3.83
CA VAL A 66 -2.72 7.07 -3.44
C VAL A 66 -2.87 7.52 -1.99
N GLU A 67 -4.09 7.87 -1.58
CA GLU A 67 -4.38 8.21 -0.19
C GLU A 67 -4.20 7.00 0.74
N ASN A 68 -4.63 5.81 0.30
CA ASN A 68 -4.40 4.55 1.01
C ASN A 68 -2.90 4.25 1.12
N TRP A 69 -2.11 4.50 0.08
CA TRP A 69 -0.66 4.31 0.13
C TRP A 69 0.02 5.28 1.11
N HIS A 70 -0.29 6.57 1.07
CA HIS A 70 0.27 7.53 2.02
C HIS A 70 -0.07 7.19 3.48
N LYS A 71 -1.28 6.69 3.73
CA LYS A 71 -1.68 6.20 5.05
C LYS A 71 -0.96 4.90 5.42
N ASP A 72 -0.74 4.02 4.46
CA ASP A 72 -0.08 2.72 4.67
C ASP A 72 1.43 2.84 4.91
N GLU A 73 2.10 3.88 4.38
CA GLU A 73 3.55 4.07 4.59
C GLU A 73 3.92 4.11 6.08
N ALA A 74 3.18 4.89 6.89
CA ALA A 74 3.39 4.94 8.33
C ALA A 74 3.07 3.59 9.00
N ALA A 75 1.99 2.93 8.58
CA ALA A 75 1.59 1.62 9.09
C ALA A 75 2.60 0.51 8.73
N ARG A 76 3.30 0.62 7.59
CA ARG A 76 4.37 -0.30 7.17
C ARG A 76 5.59 -0.19 8.06
N VAL A 77 5.99 1.04 8.40
CA VAL A 77 7.12 1.27 9.31
C VAL A 77 6.82 0.65 10.68
N GLU A 78 5.61 0.87 11.19
CA GLU A 78 5.16 0.26 12.45
C GLU A 78 5.13 -1.27 12.36
N ALA A 79 4.46 -1.84 11.36
CA ALA A 79 4.36 -3.29 11.19
C ALA A 79 5.73 -3.96 11.01
N THR A 80 6.68 -3.31 10.32
CA THR A 80 8.06 -3.78 10.15
C THR A 80 8.79 -3.84 11.48
N ARG A 81 8.66 -2.80 12.31
CA ARG A 81 9.23 -2.76 13.66
C ARG A 81 8.65 -3.86 14.52
N ASP A 82 7.33 -4.04 14.48
CA ASP A 82 6.65 -5.03 15.32
C ASP A 82 7.04 -6.46 14.91
N LEU A 83 7.07 -6.78 13.61
CA LEU A 83 7.57 -8.08 13.12
C LEU A 83 9.02 -8.33 13.56
N SER A 84 9.88 -7.33 13.42
CA SER A 84 11.29 -7.43 13.85
C SER A 84 11.42 -7.65 15.36
N SER A 85 10.57 -7.01 16.16
CA SER A 85 10.49 -7.22 17.61
C SER A 85 10.11 -8.66 17.93
N TYR A 86 9.10 -9.22 17.27
CA TYR A 86 8.68 -10.61 17.48
C TYR A 86 9.78 -11.61 17.11
N ILE A 87 10.49 -11.38 15.99
CA ILE A 87 11.61 -12.22 15.57
C ILE A 87 12.68 -12.28 16.67
N VAL A 88 13.07 -11.12 17.21
CA VAL A 88 14.07 -11.05 18.29
C VAL A 88 13.58 -11.76 19.55
N GLU A 89 12.34 -11.52 19.95
CA GLU A 89 11.74 -12.09 21.16
C GLU A 89 11.66 -13.63 21.09
N TYR A 90 11.26 -14.17 19.92
CA TYR A 90 11.23 -15.62 19.69
C TYR A 90 12.63 -16.22 19.63
N CYS A 91 13.59 -15.56 18.97
CA CYS A 91 14.98 -16.03 18.93
C CYS A 91 15.60 -16.09 20.34
N MET A 92 15.39 -15.05 21.15
CA MET A 92 15.90 -15.01 22.52
C MET A 92 15.25 -16.04 23.43
N SER A 93 13.93 -16.24 23.33
CA SER A 93 13.23 -17.24 24.13
C SER A 93 13.59 -18.68 23.74
N ALA A 94 13.98 -18.91 22.48
CA ALA A 94 14.40 -20.22 21.99
C ALA A 94 15.66 -20.78 22.69
N ASP A 95 16.52 -19.94 23.26
CA ASP A 95 17.74 -20.37 23.95
C ASP A 95 17.46 -21.25 25.18
N SER A 96 16.28 -21.13 25.77
CA SER A 96 15.86 -21.92 26.94
C SER A 96 15.10 -23.20 26.57
N LEU A 97 14.96 -23.52 25.28
CA LEU A 97 14.18 -24.66 24.79
C LEU A 97 15.05 -25.89 24.49
N PRO A 98 14.45 -27.09 24.40
CA PRO A 98 15.14 -28.26 23.87
C PRO A 98 15.69 -28.02 22.45
N PRO A 99 16.81 -28.66 22.06
CA PRO A 99 17.48 -28.41 20.78
C PRO A 99 16.54 -28.44 19.56
N ASP A 100 15.64 -29.42 19.50
CA ASP A 100 14.70 -29.58 18.38
C ASP A 100 13.75 -28.38 18.26
N HIS A 101 13.13 -27.96 19.38
CA HIS A 101 12.22 -26.81 19.40
C HIS A 101 12.98 -25.51 19.15
N LYS A 102 14.20 -25.37 19.68
CA LYS A 102 15.07 -24.22 19.43
C LYS A 102 15.37 -24.09 17.94
N GLU A 103 15.82 -25.16 17.28
CA GLU A 103 16.12 -25.14 15.86
C GLU A 103 14.90 -24.78 15.01
N GLN A 104 13.73 -25.34 15.34
CA GLN A 104 12.48 -25.00 14.66
C GLN A 104 12.12 -23.51 14.79
N ILE A 105 12.16 -22.94 16.00
CA ILE A 105 11.85 -21.51 16.19
C ILE A 105 12.85 -20.62 15.43
N ILE A 106 14.15 -20.92 15.53
CA ILE A 106 15.18 -20.15 14.83
C ILE A 106 14.99 -20.21 13.32
N ASN A 107 14.63 -21.37 12.77
CA ASN A 107 14.35 -21.51 11.35
C ASN A 107 13.14 -20.67 10.90
N GLU A 108 12.05 -20.65 11.65
CA GLU A 108 10.88 -19.82 11.31
C GLU A 108 11.18 -18.31 11.46
N CYS A 109 11.96 -17.93 12.47
CA CYS A 109 12.45 -16.56 12.61
C CYS A 109 13.31 -16.13 11.40
N ASN A 110 14.25 -16.97 10.97
CA ASN A 110 15.10 -16.72 9.81
C ASN A 110 14.27 -16.57 8.52
N LYS A 111 13.25 -17.41 8.32
CA LYS A 111 12.34 -17.29 7.17
C LYS A 111 11.56 -15.97 7.18
N ALA A 112 11.07 -15.54 8.34
CA ALA A 112 10.35 -14.28 8.48
C ALA A 112 11.27 -13.07 8.22
N GLU A 113 12.50 -13.10 8.77
CA GLU A 113 13.50 -12.05 8.53
C GLU A 113 13.93 -11.99 7.06
N GLN A 114 14.15 -13.14 6.43
CA GLN A 114 14.49 -13.22 5.01
C GLN A 114 13.37 -12.64 4.15
N TRP A 115 12.12 -13.05 4.39
CA TRP A 115 10.96 -12.52 3.67
C TRP A 115 10.88 -10.99 3.78
N LEU A 116 11.01 -10.45 5.00
CA LEU A 116 10.94 -9.00 5.22
C LEU A 116 12.05 -8.26 4.46
N ARG A 117 13.28 -8.80 4.49
CA ARG A 117 14.43 -8.23 3.77
C ARG A 117 14.20 -8.24 2.26
N GLU A 118 13.67 -9.33 1.72
CA GLU A 118 13.36 -9.45 0.29
C GLU A 118 12.28 -8.46 -0.15
N GLN A 119 11.21 -8.29 0.64
CA GLN A 119 10.16 -7.32 0.35
C GLN A 119 10.68 -5.88 0.40
N MET A 120 11.49 -5.53 1.40
CA MET A 120 12.12 -4.22 1.50
C MET A 120 13.05 -3.94 0.32
N GLN A 121 13.89 -4.90 -0.07
CA GLN A 121 14.77 -4.75 -1.23
C GLN A 121 13.99 -4.56 -2.53
N GLN A 122 12.90 -5.30 -2.73
CA GLN A 122 12.02 -5.11 -3.89
C GLN A 122 11.41 -3.70 -3.88
N GLN A 123 10.95 -3.22 -2.73
CA GLN A 123 10.41 -1.87 -2.59
C GLN A 123 11.44 -0.78 -2.86
N ASP A 124 12.69 -0.95 -2.41
CA ASP A 124 13.79 -0.01 -2.63
C ASP A 124 14.21 0.08 -4.10
N THR A 125 13.95 -0.96 -4.90
CA THR A 125 14.21 -0.95 -6.35
C THR A 125 13.17 -0.15 -7.13
N LEU A 126 12.00 0.12 -6.55
CA LEU A 126 10.94 0.84 -7.22
C LEU A 126 11.13 2.36 -7.12
N PRO A 127 10.80 3.11 -8.18
CA PRO A 127 10.66 4.55 -8.07
C PRO A 127 9.69 4.91 -6.95
N LYS A 128 10.00 5.94 -6.17
CA LYS A 128 9.14 6.44 -5.08
C LYS A 128 7.72 6.80 -5.51
N THR A 129 7.43 6.88 -6.80
CA THR A 129 6.11 7.19 -7.38
C THR A 129 5.35 5.94 -7.84
N SER A 130 5.88 4.74 -7.56
CA SER A 130 5.31 3.45 -7.97
C SER A 130 4.51 2.85 -6.82
N ASP A 131 3.51 2.04 -7.17
CA ASP A 131 2.71 1.34 -6.18
C ASP A 131 3.62 0.44 -5.29
N PRO A 132 3.37 0.34 -3.98
CA PRO A 132 4.17 -0.47 -3.10
C PRO A 132 4.06 -1.96 -3.45
N VAL A 133 5.17 -2.69 -3.31
CA VAL A 133 5.26 -4.14 -3.59
C VAL A 133 4.52 -4.95 -2.53
N PHE A 134 4.46 -4.42 -1.31
CA PHE A 134 3.82 -5.04 -0.15
C PHE A 134 3.24 -3.97 0.78
N TRP A 135 2.18 -4.34 1.49
CA TRP A 135 1.38 -3.47 2.34
C TRP A 135 1.61 -3.77 3.82
N SER A 136 1.20 -2.86 4.71
CA SER A 136 1.24 -3.12 6.15
C SER A 136 0.43 -4.36 6.55
N SER A 137 -0.64 -4.67 5.81
CA SER A 137 -1.43 -5.90 5.99
C SER A 137 -0.60 -7.17 5.73
N ASP A 138 0.24 -7.17 4.70
CA ASP A 138 1.07 -8.33 4.36
C ASP A 138 2.09 -8.61 5.47
N ILE A 139 2.68 -7.55 6.03
CA ILE A 139 3.61 -7.65 7.16
C ILE A 139 2.90 -8.17 8.41
N LYS A 140 1.69 -7.67 8.70
CA LYS A 140 0.88 -8.14 9.82
C LYS A 140 0.50 -9.62 9.68
N SER A 141 0.08 -10.04 8.48
CA SER A 141 -0.18 -11.45 8.20
C SER A 141 1.07 -12.30 8.38
N LYS A 142 2.25 -11.82 8.00
CA LYS A 142 3.52 -12.52 8.25
C LYS A 142 3.84 -12.63 9.75
N ALA A 143 3.58 -11.58 10.53
CA ALA A 143 3.75 -11.60 11.97
C ALA A 143 2.80 -12.60 12.65
N GLU A 144 1.53 -12.62 12.25
CA GLU A 144 0.54 -13.60 12.72
C GLU A 144 0.95 -15.04 12.39
N GLU A 145 1.44 -15.29 11.17
CA GLU A 145 1.97 -16.60 10.77
C GLU A 145 3.11 -17.06 11.69
N LEU A 146 4.11 -16.20 11.91
CA LEU A 146 5.25 -16.48 12.79
C LEU A 146 4.77 -16.79 14.22
N GLN A 147 3.89 -15.94 14.77
CA GLN A 147 3.35 -16.13 16.11
C GLN A 147 2.62 -17.45 16.25
N LEU A 148 1.75 -17.81 15.30
CA LEU A 148 0.99 -19.06 15.33
C LEU A 148 1.90 -20.29 15.27
N VAL A 149 2.92 -20.26 14.41
CA VAL A 149 3.86 -21.38 14.28
C VAL A 149 4.72 -21.51 15.55
N CYS A 150 5.28 -20.41 16.06
CA CYS A 150 6.05 -20.41 17.30
C CYS A 150 5.22 -20.86 18.51
N GLN A 151 3.97 -20.40 18.62
CA GLN A 151 3.04 -20.87 19.66
C GLN A 151 2.76 -22.36 19.56
N ARG A 152 2.62 -22.91 18.35
CA ARG A 152 2.44 -24.36 18.14
C ARG A 152 3.66 -25.15 18.60
N ILE A 153 4.87 -24.69 18.24
CA ILE A 153 6.13 -25.33 18.65
C ILE A 153 6.25 -25.32 20.19
N LEU A 154 6.00 -24.16 20.82
CA LEU A 154 6.04 -24.00 22.28
C LEU A 154 4.94 -24.80 23.00
N GLY A 155 3.76 -24.89 22.39
CA GLY A 155 2.58 -25.59 22.90
C GLY A 155 2.61 -27.10 22.69
N SER A 156 3.54 -27.64 21.89
CA SER A 156 3.69 -29.08 21.61
C SER A 156 4.18 -29.92 22.81
N LYS A 157 4.01 -29.43 24.04
CA LYS A 157 4.29 -30.21 25.27
C LYS A 157 3.38 -31.43 25.35
N GLY A 158 3.95 -32.59 25.01
CA GLY A 158 3.73 -33.89 25.64
C GLY A 158 2.32 -34.47 25.58
N THR A 159 2.10 -35.34 24.60
CA THR A 159 1.32 -36.58 24.79
C THR A 159 2.27 -37.76 24.74
#